data_AF-A0A9E3ERD3-F1
#
_entry.id   AF-A0A9E3ERD3-F1
#
_cell.length_a   1.000
_cell.length_b   1.000
_cell.length_c   1.000
_cell.angle_alpha   90.00
_cell.angle_beta   90.00
_cell.angle_gamma   90.00
#
_symmetry.space_group_name_H-M   'P 1'
#
loop_
_entity.id
_entity.type
_entity.pdbx_description
1 polymer ?
#
loop_
_entity_poly.entity_id
_entity_poly.type
_entity_poly.pdbx_seq_one_letter_code
_entity_poly.pdbx_strand_id
1 'polypeptide(L)' 'MNLDGNQASIREACDAGLLAGAVTMVWQHREVLQVNEIGYRDVDAQLPMQRDTLFRIASMTKPVTVAAAMSLVDEG' A
#
# COMPACT_ATOMS: atom_id res chain seq x y z
N MET A 1 20.36 -0.51 1.37
CA MET A 1 19.35 -0.86 2.40
C MET A 1 19.04 -2.34 2.24
N ASN A 2 19.05 -3.15 3.31
CA ASN A 2 18.57 -4.54 3.23
C ASN A 2 17.05 -4.55 3.45
N LEU A 3 16.30 -5.18 2.53
CA LEU A 3 14.83 -5.25 2.53
C LEU A 3 14.29 -6.68 2.55
N ASP A 4 15.14 -7.69 2.75
CA ASP A 4 14.79 -9.11 2.57
C ASP A 4 13.67 -9.54 3.53
N GLY A 5 13.69 -9.03 4.78
CA GLY A 5 12.70 -9.33 5.81
C GLY A 5 11.47 -8.40 5.82
N ASN A 6 11.39 -7.39 4.95
CA ASN A 6 10.40 -6.32 5.05
C ASN A 6 8.94 -6.78 4.82
N GLN A 7 8.75 -7.96 4.23
CA GLN A 7 7.42 -8.57 4.02
C GLN A 7 6.98 -9.52 5.15
N ALA A 8 7.87 -9.89 6.08
CA ALA A 8 7.66 -11.02 6.99
C ALA A 8 6.40 -10.84 7.86
N SER A 9 6.29 -9.72 8.58
CA SER A 9 5.16 -9.46 9.47
C SER A 9 3.81 -9.37 8.77
N ILE A 10 3.79 -8.89 7.51
CA ILE A 10 2.56 -8.80 6.72
C ILE A 10 2.13 -10.19 6.23
N ARG A 11 3.08 -11.05 5.86
CA ARG A 11 2.80 -12.45 5.53
C ARG A 11 2.26 -13.20 6.74
N GLU A 12 2.92 -13.05 7.89
CA GLU A 12 2.45 -13.67 9.15
C GLU A 12 1.02 -13.24 9.50
N ALA A 13 0.67 -11.97 9.31
CA ALA A 13 -0.71 -11.49 9.52
C ALA A 13 -1.72 -12.10 8.52
N CYS A 14 -1.31 -12.34 7.27
CA CYS A 14 -2.16 -13.03 6.29
C CYS A 14 -2.32 -14.51 6.63
N ASP A 15 -1.22 -15.19 6.99
CA ASP A 15 -1.20 -16.60 7.37
C ASP A 15 -2.02 -16.85 8.65
N ALA A 16 -2.03 -15.88 9.58
CA ALA A 16 -2.88 -15.89 10.78
C ALA A 16 -4.36 -15.52 10.51
N GLY A 17 -4.73 -15.21 9.26
CA GLY A 17 -6.10 -14.83 8.88
C GLY A 17 -6.55 -13.45 9.36
N LEU A 18 -5.61 -12.60 9.82
CA LEU A 18 -5.90 -11.23 10.27
C LEU A 18 -6.03 -10.25 9.10
N LEU A 19 -5.45 -10.59 7.95
CA LEU A 19 -5.53 -9.85 6.70
C LEU A 19 -5.80 -10.81 5.54
N ALA A 20 -6.68 -10.42 4.61
CA ALA A 20 -6.87 -11.18 3.38
C ALA A 20 -5.68 -11.04 2.42
N GLY A 21 -5.02 -9.88 2.46
CA GLY A 21 -3.84 -9.56 1.66
C GLY A 21 -3.44 -8.10 1.79
N ALA A 22 -2.28 -7.75 1.24
CA ALA A 22 -1.76 -6.39 1.22
C ALA A 22 -0.81 -6.16 0.04
N VAL A 23 -0.66 -4.89 -0.36
CA VAL A 23 0.45 -4.42 -1.19
C VAL A 23 1.32 -3.50 -0.35
N THR A 24 2.63 -3.73 -0.30
CA THR A 24 3.58 -2.82 0.35
C THR A 24 4.59 -2.30 -0.65
N MET A 25 5.05 -1.06 -0.47
CA MET A 25 6.02 -0.42 -1.35
C MET A 25 7.05 0.37 -0.53
N VAL A 26 8.33 0.23 -0.91
CA VAL A 26 9.40 1.09 -0.42
C VAL A 26 9.87 1.96 -1.58
N TRP A 27 9.80 3.28 -1.39
CA TRP A 27 10.26 4.28 -2.36
C TRP A 27 11.34 5.15 -1.73
N GLN A 28 12.47 5.32 -2.42
CA GLN A 28 13.58 6.12 -1.95
C GLN A 28 14.35 6.70 -3.14
N HIS A 29 14.88 7.92 -3.00
CA HIS A 29 15.70 8.55 -4.05
C HIS A 29 15.06 8.54 -5.45
N ARG A 30 13.73 8.74 -5.52
CA ARG A 30 12.94 8.71 -6.77
C ARG A 30 12.81 7.34 -7.43
N GLU A 31 13.16 6.27 -6.73
CA GLU A 31 13.07 4.91 -7.23
C GLU A 31 12.21 4.02 -6.32
N VAL A 32 11.51 3.07 -6.93
CA VAL A 32 10.82 2.01 -6.20
C VAL A 32 11.83 0.92 -5.92
N LEU A 33 12.16 0.73 -4.64
CA LEU A 33 13.17 -0.25 -4.21
C LEU A 33 12.58 -1.63 -3.95
N GLN A 34 11.31 -1.71 -3.57
CA GLN A 34 10.63 -2.97 -3.34
C GLN A 34 9.12 -2.79 -3.49
N VAL A 35 8.46 -3.80 -4.06
CA VAL A 35 7.01 -4.00 -4.00
C VAL A 35 6.77 -5.43 -3.57
N ASN A 36 5.86 -5.63 -2.62
CA ASN A 36 5.40 -6.95 -2.21
C ASN A 36 3.90 -7.07 -2.45
N GLU A 37 3.49 -8.14 -3.10
CA GLU A 37 2.10 -8.53 -3.35
C GLU A 37 1.81 -9.76 -2.50
N ILE A 38 0.95 -9.61 -1.50
CA ILE A 38 0.74 -10.63 -0.46
C ILE A 38 -0.74 -10.94 -0.35
N GLY A 39 -1.10 -12.22 -0.32
CA GLY A 39 -2.47 -12.68 -0.17
C GLY A 39 -3.35 -12.41 -1.40
N TYR A 40 -4.63 -12.17 -1.15
CA TYR A 40 -5.67 -12.10 -2.17
C TYR A 40 -6.43 -10.78 -2.12
N ARG A 41 -6.77 -10.23 -3.29
CA ARG A 41 -7.71 -9.10 -3.41
C ARG A 41 -9.17 -9.57 -3.34
N ASP A 42 -9.40 -10.83 -3.66
CA ASP A 42 -10.68 -11.52 -3.55
C ASP A 42 -10.39 -12.96 -3.10
N VAL A 43 -10.81 -13.28 -1.88
CA VAL A 43 -10.54 -14.59 -1.25
C VAL A 43 -11.39 -15.68 -1.88
N ASP A 44 -12.68 -15.39 -2.13
CA ASP A 44 -13.64 -16.37 -2.64
C ASP A 44 -13.33 -16.72 -4.10
N ALA A 45 -12.98 -15.72 -4.91
CA ALA A 45 -12.57 -15.92 -6.30
C ALA A 45 -11.09 -16.30 -6.45
N GLN A 46 -10.34 -16.44 -5.34
CA GLN A 46 -8.90 -16.72 -5.30
C GLN A 46 -8.06 -15.79 -6.20
N LEU A 47 -8.42 -14.51 -6.27
CA LEU A 47 -7.69 -13.54 -7.08
C LEU A 47 -6.53 -12.96 -6.26
N PRO A 48 -5.27 -13.15 -6.68
CA PRO A 48 -4.11 -12.70 -5.91
C PRO A 48 -4.05 -11.18 -5.86
N MET A 49 -3.35 -10.65 -4.85
CA MET A 49 -3.00 -9.25 -4.83
C MET A 49 -2.11 -8.90 -6.03
N GLN A 50 -2.25 -7.69 -6.56
CA GLN A 50 -1.43 -7.16 -7.66
C GLN A 50 -0.94 -5.78 -7.24
N ARG A 51 0.21 -5.33 -7.75
CA ARG A 51 0.76 -4.00 -7.47
C ARG A 51 -0.24 -2.86 -7.66
N ASP A 52 -1.14 -2.99 -8.63
CA ASP A 52 -2.15 -2.00 -9.01
C ASP A 52 -3.55 -2.28 -8.45
N THR A 53 -3.70 -3.24 -7.52
CA THR A 53 -4.96 -3.44 -6.80
C THR A 53 -5.40 -2.13 -6.14
N LEU A 54 -6.62 -1.69 -6.45
CA LEU A 54 -7.21 -0.50 -5.84
C LEU A 54 -7.76 -0.82 -4.45
N PHE A 55 -7.46 0.06 -3.50
CA PHE A 55 -7.99 0.00 -2.14
C PHE A 55 -8.75 1.29 -1.79
N ARG A 56 -9.78 1.16 -0.96
CA ARG A 56 -10.39 2.32 -0.32
C ARG A 56 -9.50 2.80 0.83
N ILE A 57 -8.79 3.91 0.63
CA ILE A 57 -7.83 4.44 1.62
C ILE A 57 -8.46 5.31 2.73
N ALA A 58 -9.78 5.53 2.68
CA ALA A 58 -10.55 6.26 3.70
C ALA A 58 -9.89 7.58 4.14
N SER A 59 -9.63 7.78 5.42
CA SER A 59 -9.06 9.03 5.96
C SER A 59 -7.71 9.44 5.36
N MET A 60 -6.99 8.53 4.71
CA MET A 60 -5.76 8.87 3.98
C MET A 60 -6.01 9.74 2.74
N THR A 61 -7.26 10.04 2.38
CA THR A 61 -7.57 11.09 1.40
C THR A 61 -7.32 12.50 1.94
N LYS A 62 -7.30 12.71 3.26
CA LYS A 62 -7.15 14.05 3.87
C LYS A 62 -5.86 14.77 3.46
N PRO A 63 -4.67 14.14 3.50
CA PRO A 63 -3.45 14.78 3.01
C PRO A 63 -3.54 15.23 1.55
N VAL A 64 -4.26 14.49 0.69
CA VAL A 64 -4.46 14.89 -0.73
C VAL A 64 -5.32 16.13 -0.82
N THR A 65 -6.42 16.19 -0.07
CA THR A 65 -7.29 17.38 -0.01
C THR A 65 -6.54 18.60 0.54
N VAL A 66 -5.73 18.41 1.59
CA VAL A 66 -4.93 19.50 2.17
C VAL A 66 -3.87 19.98 1.18
N ALA A 67 -3.16 19.07 0.50
CA ALA A 67 -2.18 19.46 -0.52
C ALA A 67 -2.80 20.32 -1.62
N ALA A 68 -3.97 19.92 -2.14
CA ALA A 68 -4.70 20.70 -3.14
C ALA A 68 -5.13 22.08 -2.60
N ALA A 69 -5.62 22.15 -1.36
CA ALA A 69 -5.99 23.41 -0.73
C ALA A 69 -4.77 24.32 -0.50
N MET A 70 -3.63 23.77 -0.09
CA MET A 70 -2.41 24.55 0.12
C MET A 70 -1.80 25.05 -1.19
N SER A 71 -1.93 24.31 -2.29
CA SER A 71 -1.54 24.81 -3.61
C SER A 71 -2.32 26.09 -3.98
N LEU A 72 -3.61 26.16 -3.67
CA LEU A 72 -4.40 27.39 -3.86
C LEU A 72 -3.93 28.52 -2.94
N VAL A 73 -3.60 28.22 -1.69
CA VAL A 73 -3.07 29.22 -0.74
C VAL A 73 -1.73 29.79 -1.22
N ASP A 74 -0.86 28.96 -1.81
CA ASP A 74 0.41 29.40 -2.39
C ASP A 74 0.20 30.29 -3.63
N GLU A 75 -0.94 30.17 -4.33
CA GLU A 75 -1.29 30.96 -5.52
C GLU A 75 -1.93 32.33 -5.21
N GLY A 76 -2.55 32.50 -4.03
CA GLY A 76 -3.09 33.79 -3.53
C GLY A 76 -4.60 33.86 -3.42
#